data_AF-A0A532EYI7-F1
#
_entry.id   AF-A0A532EYI7-F1
#
_cell.length_a   1.000
_cell.length_b   1.000
_cell.length_c   1.000
_cell.angle_alpha   90.00
_cell.angle_beta   90.00
_cell.angle_gamma   90.00
#
_symmetry.space_group_name_H-M   'P 1'
#
loop_
_entity.id
_entity.type
_entity.pdbx_description
1 polymer ?
#
loop_
_entity_poly.entity_id
_entity_poly.type
_entity_poly.pdbx_seq_one_letter_code
_entity_poly.pdbx_strand_id
1 'polypeptide(L)'
;MLKSTCAVLAFMVMAFANIVMMGPALAQDVENEAESKACTEQIITCAGTVTGGVSAVVSQCKELRQCKKAARVEGRDCKKEARGEKKDCKDECRDKFGTGKDYRQGADDCRDDKKDAKAECREVKSEQKEVCRASFKTPECKAARVAVATLAIPACVRMVACIAASEKEGE
;
A
#
# COMPACT_ATOMS: atom_id res chain seq x y z
N MET A 1 7.83 -11.81 1.40
CA MET A 1 8.68 -10.93 0.56
C MET A 1 7.93 -9.83 -0.20
N LEU A 2 6.73 -10.05 -0.77
CA LEU A 2 5.97 -9.00 -1.53
C LEU A 2 5.46 -7.77 -0.75
N LYS A 3 5.40 -7.80 0.60
CA LYS A 3 5.00 -6.62 1.40
C LYS A 3 6.11 -5.58 1.49
N SER A 4 7.37 -6.00 1.43
CA SER A 4 8.53 -5.12 1.51
C SER A 4 8.68 -4.29 0.23
N THR A 5 8.50 -4.92 -0.93
CA THR A 5 8.63 -4.24 -2.23
C THR A 5 7.58 -3.14 -2.44
N CYS A 6 6.36 -3.29 -1.92
CA CYS A 6 5.34 -2.25 -2.02
C CYS A 6 5.66 -1.02 -1.15
N ALA A 7 6.30 -1.22 0.00
CA ALA A 7 6.71 -0.12 0.89
C ALA A 7 7.92 0.63 0.30
N VAL A 8 8.89 -0.10 -0.26
CA VAL A 8 10.04 0.48 -0.96
C VAL A 8 9.59 1.30 -2.18
N LEU A 9 8.62 0.80 -2.95
CA LEU A 9 8.11 1.51 -4.12
C LEU A 9 7.32 2.77 -3.72
N ALA A 10 6.55 2.73 -2.63
CA ALA A 10 5.87 3.91 -2.10
C ALA A 10 6.86 4.95 -1.54
N PHE A 11 7.93 4.50 -0.89
CA PHE A 11 9.00 5.37 -0.39
C PHE A 11 9.76 6.01 -1.56
N MET A 12 10.10 5.25 -2.60
CA MET A 12 10.74 5.77 -3.80
C MET A 12 9.86 6.78 -4.54
N VAL A 13 8.54 6.56 -4.63
CA VAL A 13 7.62 7.54 -5.24
C VAL A 13 7.54 8.83 -4.42
N MET A 14 7.52 8.76 -3.09
CA MET A 14 7.53 9.97 -2.25
C MET A 14 8.88 10.70 -2.27
N ALA A 15 10.00 9.96 -2.25
CA ALA A 15 11.33 10.54 -2.40
C ALA A 15 11.46 11.25 -3.75
N PHE A 16 10.98 10.63 -4.82
CA PHE A 16 10.97 11.21 -6.16
C PHE A 16 10.08 12.45 -6.25
N ALA A 17 8.89 12.43 -5.64
CA ALA A 17 8.01 13.61 -5.58
C ALA A 17 8.67 14.78 -4.85
N ASN A 18 9.39 14.52 -3.75
CA ASN A 18 10.15 15.56 -3.03
C ASN A 18 11.33 16.10 -3.86
N ILE A 19 12.07 15.23 -4.55
CA ILE A 19 13.18 15.64 -5.42
C ILE A 19 12.68 16.50 -6.58
N VAL A 20 11.57 16.12 -7.22
CA VAL A 20 10.96 16.92 -8.31
C VAL A 20 10.44 18.27 -7.80
N MET A 21 9.89 18.33 -6.58
CA MET A 21 9.38 19.57 -5.98
C MET A 21 10.50 20.52 -5.51
N MET A 22 11.67 19.99 -5.13
CA MET A 22 12.82 20.79 -4.67
C MET A 22 13.85 21.08 -5.78
N GLY A 23 13.70 20.45 -6.96
CA GLY A 23 14.73 20.36 -8.00
C GLY A 23 15.16 21.63 -8.76
N PRO A 24 14.40 22.74 -8.87
CA PRO A 24 14.91 23.86 -9.65
C PRO A 24 15.83 24.80 -8.85
N ALA A 25 16.00 24.62 -7.53
CA ALA A 25 16.74 25.57 -6.70
C ALA A 25 18.27 25.31 -6.60
N LEU A 26 18.79 24.20 -7.13
CA LEU A 26 20.22 23.84 -7.02
C LEU A 26 20.97 23.76 -8.37
N ALA A 27 20.34 24.18 -9.48
CA ALA A 27 20.93 24.11 -10.82
C ALA A 27 21.71 25.39 -11.21
N GLN A 28 22.56 25.90 -10.32
CA GLN A 28 23.47 27.00 -10.62
C GLN A 28 24.87 26.65 -10.13
N ASP A 29 25.55 25.73 -10.80
CA ASP A 29 26.99 25.83 -11.07
C ASP A 29 27.35 24.84 -12.19
N VAL A 30 28.04 25.39 -13.19
CA VAL A 30 28.11 24.91 -14.57
C VAL A 30 29.51 24.40 -14.84
N GLU A 31 29.74 23.09 -14.70
CA GLU A 31 30.81 22.37 -15.44
C GLU A 31 30.36 20.97 -15.93
N ASN A 32 29.31 20.37 -15.36
CA ASN A 32 28.80 19.05 -15.78
C ASN A 32 27.42 19.10 -16.47
N GLU A 33 27.21 20.05 -17.39
CA GLU A 33 25.94 20.18 -18.13
C GLU A 33 25.56 18.89 -18.91
N ALA A 34 26.53 18.19 -19.48
CA ALA A 34 26.28 16.98 -20.25
C ALA A 34 25.81 15.81 -19.38
N GLU A 35 26.42 15.64 -18.20
CA GLU A 35 26.07 14.56 -17.27
C GLU A 35 24.74 14.85 -16.56
N SER A 36 24.49 16.12 -16.21
CA SER A 36 23.19 16.59 -15.69
C SER A 36 22.05 16.36 -16.69
N LYS A 37 22.26 16.66 -17.98
CA LYS A 37 21.28 16.39 -19.05
C LYS A 37 21.02 14.89 -19.20
N ALA A 38 22.06 14.06 -19.22
CA ALA A 38 21.93 12.61 -19.29
C ALA A 38 21.19 12.02 -18.08
N CYS A 39 21.45 12.56 -16.87
CA CYS A 39 20.75 12.14 -15.65
C CYS A 39 19.26 12.52 -15.69
N THR A 40 18.96 13.73 -16.16
CA THR A 40 17.59 14.23 -16.30
C THR A 40 16.79 13.42 -17.33
N GLU A 41 17.39 13.04 -18.46
CA GLU A 41 16.75 12.14 -19.43
C GLU A 41 16.48 10.75 -18.86
N GLN A 42 17.38 10.21 -18.04
CA GLN A 42 17.18 8.93 -17.35
C GLN A 42 16.04 8.99 -16.32
N ILE A 43 15.94 10.10 -15.59
CA ILE A 43 14.84 10.39 -14.65
C ILE A 43 13.51 10.43 -15.40
N ILE A 44 13.42 11.19 -16.50
CA ILE A 44 12.21 11.31 -17.32
C ILE A 44 11.83 9.94 -17.91
N THR A 45 12.80 9.16 -18.37
CA THR A 45 12.59 7.82 -18.93
C THR A 45 12.11 6.82 -17.87
N CYS A 46 12.70 6.80 -16.67
CA CYS A 46 12.21 5.98 -15.55
C CYS A 46 10.78 6.40 -15.18
N ALA A 47 10.49 7.70 -15.05
CA ALA A 47 9.16 8.20 -14.75
C ALA A 47 8.11 7.81 -15.81
N GLY A 48 8.44 7.96 -17.10
CA GLY A 48 7.58 7.54 -18.22
C GLY A 48 7.31 6.03 -18.23
N THR A 49 8.34 5.23 -17.98
CA THR A 49 8.22 3.75 -17.95
C THR A 49 7.39 3.28 -16.75
N VAL A 50 7.58 3.90 -15.58
CA VAL A 50 6.79 3.62 -14.37
C VAL A 50 5.34 4.02 -14.59
N THR A 51 5.08 5.23 -15.07
CA THR A 51 3.70 5.73 -15.25
C THR A 51 2.93 4.94 -16.31
N GLY A 52 3.54 4.67 -17.46
CA GLY A 52 2.94 3.82 -18.50
C GLY A 52 2.69 2.40 -18.02
N GLY A 53 3.67 1.82 -17.32
CA GLY A 53 3.54 0.48 -16.74
C GLY A 53 2.45 0.39 -15.66
N VAL A 54 2.36 1.40 -14.78
CA VAL A 54 1.30 1.47 -13.75
C VAL A 54 -0.07 1.60 -14.41
N SER A 55 -0.22 2.42 -15.47
CA SER A 55 -1.46 2.54 -16.22
C SER A 55 -1.90 1.20 -16.82
N ALA A 56 -0.97 0.44 -17.40
CA ALA A 56 -1.25 -0.90 -17.93
C ALA A 56 -1.68 -1.89 -16.83
N VAL A 57 -1.06 -1.85 -15.64
CA VAL A 57 -1.48 -2.66 -14.50
C VAL A 57 -2.86 -2.22 -13.99
N VAL A 58 -3.15 -0.92 -14.00
CA VAL A 58 -4.44 -0.37 -13.57
C VAL A 58 -5.58 -0.86 -14.47
N SER A 59 -5.38 -0.86 -15.79
CA SER A 59 -6.38 -1.33 -16.75
C SER A 59 -6.51 -2.85 -16.73
N GLN A 60 -5.40 -3.59 -16.82
CA GLN A 60 -5.43 -5.06 -16.92
C GLN A 60 -5.77 -5.76 -15.60
N CYS A 61 -5.57 -5.11 -14.45
CA CYS A 61 -5.91 -5.66 -13.14
C CYS A 61 -7.11 -4.96 -12.48
N LYS A 62 -7.98 -4.27 -13.25
CA LYS A 62 -9.09 -3.47 -12.72
C LYS A 62 -9.99 -4.28 -11.78
N GLU A 63 -10.45 -5.44 -12.22
CA GLU A 63 -11.35 -6.30 -11.45
C GLU A 63 -10.70 -6.84 -10.17
N LEU A 64 -9.44 -7.28 -10.24
CA LEU A 64 -8.66 -7.69 -9.06
C LEU A 64 -8.54 -6.55 -8.04
N ARG A 65 -8.38 -5.30 -8.51
CA ARG A 65 -8.29 -4.12 -7.63
C ARG A 65 -9.65 -3.80 -7.00
N GLN A 66 -10.73 -3.90 -7.75
CA GLN A 66 -12.08 -3.70 -7.24
C GLN A 66 -12.43 -4.75 -6.19
N CYS A 67 -12.19 -6.03 -6.46
CA CYS A 67 -12.39 -7.12 -5.51
C CYS A 67 -11.59 -6.90 -4.21
N LYS A 68 -10.30 -6.54 -4.32
CA LYS A 68 -9.48 -6.20 -3.14
C LYS A 68 -9.96 -4.95 -2.40
N LYS A 69 -10.60 -4.00 -3.09
CA LYS A 69 -11.18 -2.81 -2.48
C LYS A 69 -12.44 -3.18 -1.70
N ALA A 70 -13.34 -3.97 -2.30
CA ALA A 70 -14.53 -4.51 -1.62
C ALA A 70 -14.16 -5.26 -0.33
N ALA A 71 -13.23 -6.22 -0.42
CA ALA A 71 -12.74 -6.97 0.75
C ALA A 71 -12.07 -6.09 1.84
N ARG A 72 -11.57 -4.90 1.48
CA ARG A 72 -11.07 -3.93 2.48
C ARG A 72 -12.20 -3.17 3.15
N VAL A 73 -13.25 -2.83 2.41
CA VAL A 73 -14.44 -2.13 2.91
C VAL A 73 -15.21 -3.06 3.84
N GLU A 74 -15.53 -4.27 3.40
CA GLU A 74 -16.22 -5.27 4.24
C GLU A 74 -15.42 -5.59 5.50
N GLY A 75 -14.11 -5.82 5.39
CA GLY A 75 -13.26 -6.02 6.56
C GLY A 75 -13.11 -4.78 7.46
N ARG A 76 -13.49 -3.58 7.00
CA ARG A 76 -13.60 -2.37 7.84
C ARG A 76 -14.97 -2.32 8.51
N ASP A 77 -16.04 -2.66 7.81
CA ASP A 77 -17.40 -2.60 8.32
C ASP A 77 -17.67 -3.71 9.35
N CYS A 78 -17.21 -4.94 9.09
CA CYS A 78 -17.21 -6.03 10.09
C CYS A 78 -16.49 -5.63 11.40
N LYS A 79 -15.39 -4.86 11.30
CA LYS A 79 -14.70 -4.34 12.50
C LYS A 79 -15.45 -3.22 13.22
N LYS A 80 -16.33 -2.49 12.52
CA LYS A 80 -17.21 -1.49 13.14
C LYS A 80 -18.36 -2.19 13.85
N GLU A 81 -18.95 -3.19 13.20
CA GLU A 81 -20.01 -4.02 13.75
C GLU A 81 -19.58 -4.70 15.06
N ALA A 82 -18.45 -5.41 15.06
CA ALA A 82 -17.86 -5.99 16.28
C ALA A 82 -17.52 -4.95 17.38
N ARG A 83 -17.41 -3.66 17.04
CA ARG A 83 -17.27 -2.59 18.06
C ARG A 83 -18.64 -2.12 18.57
N GLY A 84 -19.65 -2.10 17.71
CA GLY A 84 -21.05 -1.82 18.03
C GLY A 84 -21.60 -2.89 18.96
N GLU A 85 -21.52 -4.17 18.57
CA GLU A 85 -21.99 -5.31 19.38
C GLU A 85 -21.38 -5.32 20.79
N LYS A 86 -20.08 -5.03 20.92
CA LYS A 86 -19.46 -4.89 22.24
C LYS A 86 -20.09 -3.77 23.07
N LYS A 87 -20.39 -2.64 22.42
CA LYS A 87 -21.01 -1.51 23.10
C LYS A 87 -22.40 -1.91 23.59
N ASP A 88 -23.20 -2.51 22.71
CA ASP A 88 -24.55 -2.94 23.01
C ASP A 88 -24.55 -4.02 24.12
N CYS A 89 -23.66 -5.01 24.04
CA CYS A 89 -23.45 -6.01 25.09
C CYS A 89 -23.05 -5.39 26.44
N LYS A 90 -22.19 -4.36 26.43
CA LYS A 90 -21.80 -3.64 27.65
C LYS A 90 -22.94 -2.83 28.26
N ASP A 91 -23.77 -2.22 27.41
CA ASP A 91 -24.93 -1.44 27.84
C ASP A 91 -25.98 -2.41 28.42
N GLU A 92 -26.23 -3.55 27.78
CA GLU A 92 -27.08 -4.62 28.35
C GLU A 92 -26.56 -5.16 29.69
N CYS A 93 -25.25 -5.41 29.82
CA CYS A 93 -24.66 -5.87 31.08
C CYS A 93 -24.81 -4.82 32.17
N ARG A 94 -24.68 -3.53 31.82
CA ARG A 94 -24.90 -2.43 32.76
C ARG A 94 -26.36 -2.39 33.20
N ASP A 95 -27.30 -2.57 32.29
CA ASP A 95 -28.73 -2.50 32.62
C ASP A 95 -29.18 -3.70 33.47
N LYS A 96 -28.63 -4.90 33.21
CA LYS A 96 -28.97 -6.14 33.95
C LYS A 96 -28.33 -6.20 35.33
N PHE A 97 -27.06 -5.83 35.46
CA PHE A 97 -26.27 -6.05 36.69
C PHE A 97 -25.86 -4.76 37.40
N GLY A 98 -26.15 -3.59 36.82
CA GLY A 98 -25.73 -2.30 37.35
C GLY A 98 -24.21 -2.16 37.38
N THR A 99 -23.68 -1.95 38.59
CA THR A 99 -22.24 -1.88 38.85
C THR A 99 -21.86 -2.93 39.88
N GLY A 100 -20.93 -3.83 39.56
CA GLY A 100 -20.55 -4.91 40.48
C GLY A 100 -19.60 -5.93 39.86
N LYS A 101 -19.40 -7.06 40.55
CA LYS A 101 -18.57 -8.17 40.07
C LYS A 101 -19.16 -8.80 38.81
N ASP A 102 -20.48 -8.98 38.77
CA ASP A 102 -21.18 -9.60 37.63
C ASP A 102 -21.12 -8.70 36.39
N TYR A 103 -21.24 -7.38 36.56
CA TYR A 103 -20.98 -6.42 35.48
C TYR A 103 -19.56 -6.53 34.93
N ARG A 104 -18.55 -6.69 35.80
CA ARG A 104 -17.15 -6.83 35.36
C ARG A 104 -16.95 -8.11 34.56
N GLN A 105 -17.53 -9.22 35.03
CA GLN A 105 -17.50 -10.49 34.32
C GLN A 105 -18.15 -10.35 32.94
N GLY A 106 -19.39 -9.84 32.88
CA GLY A 106 -20.07 -9.62 31.60
C GLY A 106 -19.33 -8.65 30.67
N ALA A 107 -18.68 -7.61 31.21
CA ALA A 107 -17.87 -6.69 30.43
C ALA A 107 -16.60 -7.31 29.84
N ASP A 108 -16.03 -8.32 30.51
CA ASP A 108 -14.92 -9.14 30.03
C ASP A 108 -15.41 -10.16 29.00
N ASP A 109 -16.56 -10.79 29.21
CA ASP A 109 -17.20 -11.68 28.23
C ASP A 109 -17.49 -10.91 26.91
N CYS A 110 -18.13 -9.73 26.99
CA CYS A 110 -18.33 -8.84 25.82
C CYS A 110 -17.00 -8.39 25.17
N ARG A 111 -15.88 -8.40 25.91
CA ARG A 111 -14.57 -8.07 25.35
C ARG A 111 -14.02 -9.25 24.54
N ASP A 112 -14.25 -10.46 25.01
CA ASP A 112 -13.82 -11.68 24.34
C ASP A 112 -14.66 -11.96 23.10
N ASP A 113 -15.98 -11.79 23.15
CA ASP A 113 -16.85 -11.85 21.96
C ASP A 113 -16.37 -10.91 20.85
N LYS A 114 -15.98 -9.68 21.21
CA LYS A 114 -15.39 -8.74 20.25
C LYS A 114 -14.07 -9.22 19.65
N LYS A 115 -13.24 -9.94 20.43
CA LYS A 115 -11.99 -10.49 19.90
C LYS A 115 -12.31 -11.58 18.88
N ASP A 116 -13.30 -12.41 19.17
CA ASP A 116 -13.71 -13.53 18.34
C ASP A 116 -14.36 -13.03 17.05
N ALA A 117 -15.32 -12.11 17.12
CA ALA A 117 -15.90 -11.44 15.94
C ALA A 117 -14.80 -10.77 15.08
N LYS A 118 -13.79 -10.15 15.71
CA LYS A 118 -12.64 -9.59 14.96
C LYS A 118 -11.74 -10.67 14.35
N ALA A 119 -11.65 -11.85 14.92
CA ALA A 119 -10.90 -12.97 14.38
C ALA A 119 -11.62 -13.50 13.13
N GLU A 120 -12.94 -13.71 13.21
CA GLU A 120 -13.79 -14.08 12.08
C GLU A 120 -13.70 -13.04 10.94
N CYS A 121 -13.77 -11.74 11.25
CA CYS A 121 -13.56 -10.68 10.25
C CYS A 121 -12.20 -10.78 9.54
N ARG A 122 -11.15 -11.31 10.20
CA ARG A 122 -9.82 -11.49 9.58
C ARG A 122 -9.79 -12.73 8.70
N GLU A 123 -10.50 -13.77 9.08
CA GLU A 123 -10.65 -15.01 8.33
C GLU A 123 -11.40 -14.77 7.03
N VAL A 124 -12.61 -14.21 7.10
CA VAL A 124 -13.41 -13.81 5.92
C VAL A 124 -12.60 -12.93 4.97
N LYS A 125 -11.87 -11.94 5.51
CA LYS A 125 -11.00 -11.08 4.70
C LYS A 125 -9.85 -11.85 4.02
N SER A 126 -9.36 -12.91 4.65
CA SER A 126 -8.29 -13.74 4.10
C SER A 126 -8.83 -14.63 3.00
N GLU A 127 -9.97 -15.28 3.22
CA GLU A 127 -10.70 -16.07 2.22
C GLU A 127 -11.06 -15.21 1.00
N GLN A 128 -11.66 -14.03 1.19
CA GLN A 128 -11.98 -13.13 0.10
C GLN A 128 -10.76 -12.70 -0.71
N LYS A 129 -9.60 -12.50 -0.05
CA LYS A 129 -8.37 -12.22 -0.79
C LYS A 129 -7.92 -13.40 -1.62
N GLU A 130 -8.12 -14.62 -1.14
CA GLU A 130 -7.81 -15.84 -1.88
C GLU A 130 -8.76 -16.01 -3.06
N VAL A 131 -10.06 -15.82 -2.86
CA VAL A 131 -11.07 -15.78 -3.93
C VAL A 131 -10.70 -14.72 -4.97
N CYS A 132 -10.47 -13.46 -4.55
CA CYS A 132 -10.05 -12.41 -5.47
C CYS A 132 -8.77 -12.80 -6.24
N ARG A 133 -7.81 -13.47 -5.59
CA ARG A 133 -6.59 -13.91 -6.26
C ARG A 133 -6.83 -15.05 -7.22
N ALA A 134 -7.74 -15.97 -6.91
CA ALA A 134 -8.06 -17.11 -7.76
C ALA A 134 -8.88 -16.66 -8.97
N SER A 135 -9.96 -15.92 -8.73
CA SER A 135 -10.91 -15.46 -9.76
C SER A 135 -10.32 -14.47 -10.73
N PHE A 136 -9.38 -13.61 -10.29
CA PHE A 136 -8.81 -12.56 -11.13
C PHE A 136 -7.31 -12.75 -11.40
N LYS A 137 -6.84 -14.01 -11.38
CA LYS A 137 -5.48 -14.38 -11.80
C LYS A 137 -5.37 -14.44 -13.32
N THR A 138 -5.68 -13.34 -14.02
CA THR A 138 -5.50 -13.33 -15.47
C THR A 138 -4.01 -13.36 -15.82
N PRO A 139 -3.60 -14.12 -16.85
CA PRO A 139 -2.22 -14.14 -17.31
C PRO A 139 -1.77 -12.73 -17.74
N GLU A 140 -2.70 -11.92 -18.26
CA GLU A 140 -2.51 -10.51 -18.62
C GLU A 140 -2.13 -9.65 -17.40
N CYS A 141 -2.93 -9.67 -16.33
CA CYS A 141 -2.60 -8.94 -15.11
C CYS A 141 -1.27 -9.40 -14.49
N LYS A 142 -0.96 -10.71 -14.57
CA LYS A 142 0.35 -11.22 -14.14
C LYS A 142 1.47 -10.67 -15.04
N ALA A 143 1.29 -10.70 -16.36
CA ALA A 143 2.26 -10.20 -17.33
C ALA A 143 2.50 -8.70 -17.17
N ALA A 144 1.45 -7.88 -17.04
CA ALA A 144 1.60 -6.44 -16.77
C ALA A 144 2.37 -6.16 -15.48
N ARG A 145 2.09 -6.90 -14.39
CA ARG A 145 2.82 -6.72 -13.12
C ARG A 145 4.27 -7.15 -13.22
N VAL A 146 4.55 -8.23 -13.95
CA VAL A 146 5.93 -8.66 -14.22
C VAL A 146 6.63 -7.64 -15.11
N ALA A 147 6.01 -7.17 -16.18
CA ALA A 147 6.54 -6.16 -17.09
C ALA A 147 6.93 -4.87 -16.35
N VAL A 148 6.08 -4.39 -15.43
CA VAL A 148 6.43 -3.26 -14.55
C VAL A 148 7.65 -3.58 -13.69
N ALA A 149 7.69 -4.76 -13.05
CA ALA A 149 8.83 -5.12 -12.22
C ALA A 149 10.13 -5.27 -13.03
N THR A 150 10.07 -5.83 -14.24
CA THR A 150 11.26 -6.06 -15.07
C THR A 150 11.73 -4.81 -15.80
N LEU A 151 10.84 -3.89 -16.16
CA LEU A 151 11.20 -2.68 -16.92
C LEU A 151 11.45 -1.47 -16.01
N ALA A 152 10.67 -1.30 -14.95
CA ALA A 152 10.80 -0.13 -14.08
C ALA A 152 11.97 -0.26 -13.10
N ILE A 153 12.25 -1.46 -12.56
CA ILE A 153 13.33 -1.63 -11.57
C ILE A 153 14.70 -1.28 -12.18
N PRO A 154 15.11 -1.79 -13.35
CA PRO A 154 16.42 -1.45 -13.90
C PRO A 154 16.53 0.01 -14.32
N ALA A 155 15.46 0.59 -14.88
CA ALA A 155 15.41 1.99 -15.27
C ALA A 155 15.61 2.92 -14.07
N CYS A 156 15.01 2.59 -12.93
CA CYS A 156 15.09 3.42 -11.74
C CYS A 156 16.30 3.11 -10.85
N VAL A 157 16.90 1.91 -10.94
CA VAL A 157 18.22 1.62 -10.32
C VAL A 157 19.33 2.45 -10.98
N ARG A 158 19.29 2.62 -12.31
CA ARG A 158 20.22 3.52 -13.03
C ARG A 158 20.09 4.97 -12.59
N MET A 159 18.86 5.42 -12.35
CA MET A 159 18.59 6.75 -11.80
C MET A 159 19.21 6.94 -10.40
N VAL A 160 19.04 5.97 -9.49
CA VAL A 160 19.67 6.04 -8.15
C VAL A 160 21.20 6.07 -8.24
N ALA A 161 21.79 5.29 -9.14
CA ALA A 161 23.24 5.32 -9.37
C ALA A 161 23.72 6.67 -9.92
N CYS A 162 22.92 7.31 -10.78
CA CYS A 162 23.22 8.63 -11.33
C CYS A 162 23.17 9.73 -10.25
N ILE A 163 22.16 9.70 -9.37
CA ILE A 163 22.05 10.63 -8.24
C ILE A 163 23.23 10.44 -7.26
N ALA A 164 23.57 9.19 -6.93
CA ALA A 164 24.67 8.89 -6.02
C ALA A 164 26.06 9.26 -6.59
N ALA A 165 26.22 9.31 -7.92
CA ALA A 165 27.44 9.79 -8.55
C ALA A 165 27.55 11.32 -8.47
N SER A 166 26.44 12.04 -8.68
CA SER A 166 26.42 13.51 -8.59
C SER A 166 26.68 14.04 -7.17
N GLU A 167 26.38 13.28 -6.12
CA GLU A 167 26.66 13.67 -4.74
C GLU A 167 28.15 13.58 -4.37
N LYS A 168 28.95 12.74 -5.07
CA LYS A 168 30.37 12.52 -4.75
C LYS A 168 31.33 13.53 -5.35
N GLU A 169 30.88 14.31 -6.33
CA GLU A 169 31.73 15.33 -6.98
C GLU A 169 31.63 16.71 -6.31
N GLY A 170 30.74 16.85 -5.31
CA GLY A 170 30.54 18.09 -4.55
C GLY A 170 31.21 18.13 -3.17
N GLU A 171 31.93 17.08 -2.76
CA GLU A 171 32.80 17.05 -1.57
C GLU A 171 34.27 17.27 -1.93
#